data_AF-A0A662BEI6-F1
#
_entry.id   AF-A0A662BEI6-F1
#
_cell.length_a   1.000
_cell.length_b   1.000
_cell.length_c   1.000
_cell.angle_alpha   90.00
_cell.angle_beta   90.00
_cell.angle_gamma   90.00
#
_symmetry.space_group_name_H-M   'P 1'
#
loop_
_entity.id
_entity.type
_entity.pdbx_description
1 polymer ?
#
loop_
_entity_poly.entity_id
_entity_poly.type
_entity_poly.pdbx_seq_one_letter_code
_entity_poly.pdbx_strand_id
1 'polypeptide(L)'
;MHGELNSGKHLFGSDDYGKTWHFIDTPISPANESKVVELVDGSWMVNARANKNKIRYVHISSDEGETWISKPEPSLIDPGCNASFIRYTSVEDGFKKNRLLFSNSKMEKGRKNMTVRISYDEGKTWSEGKTIYTGGSAYSSMTILKNGDIGLFFEKDGYKENPFLSFSLSWLSDGKDSYIKPSI
;
A
#
# COMPACT_ATOMS: atom_id res chain seq x y z
N MET A 1 -3.70 11.20 22.97
CA MET A 1 -3.70 9.72 22.89
C MET A 1 -2.27 9.21 22.86
N HIS A 2 -1.69 8.89 24.02
CA HIS A 2 -0.47 8.07 24.09
C HIS A 2 -0.93 6.63 24.24
N GLY A 3 -1.16 5.94 23.12
CA GLY A 3 -1.41 4.51 23.12
C GLY A 3 -0.08 3.78 23.27
N GLU A 4 0.09 3.09 24.40
CA GLU A 4 1.21 2.18 24.63
C GLU A 4 1.33 1.18 23.46
N LEU A 5 2.56 0.92 23.03
CA LEU A 5 2.92 0.05 21.90
C LEU A 5 2.55 -1.43 22.10
N ASN A 6 1.76 -1.77 23.13
CA ASN A 6 1.47 -3.14 23.55
C ASN A 6 0.09 -3.67 23.10
N SER A 7 -0.78 -2.84 22.50
CA SER A 7 -2.15 -3.25 22.11
C SER A 7 -2.37 -3.50 20.61
N GLY A 8 -1.34 -3.49 19.76
CA GLY A 8 -1.51 -3.67 18.31
C GLY A 8 -2.04 -2.42 17.60
N LYS A 9 -2.44 -2.54 16.33
CA LYS A 9 -3.01 -1.45 15.52
C LYS A 9 -4.50 -1.65 15.32
N HIS A 10 -5.25 -0.56 15.38
CA HIS A 10 -6.69 -0.57 15.21
C HIS A 10 -7.09 0.28 14.02
N LEU A 11 -8.28 0.00 13.48
CA LEU A 11 -8.91 0.82 12.47
C LEU A 11 -10.02 1.67 13.09
N PHE A 12 -10.30 2.80 12.44
CA PHE A 12 -11.44 3.65 12.70
C PHE A 12 -12.23 3.76 11.39
N GLY A 13 -13.55 3.65 11.47
CA GLY A 13 -14.45 3.75 10.33
C GLY A 13 -15.46 4.87 10.53
N SER A 14 -16.12 5.27 9.44
CA SER A 14 -17.18 6.26 9.42
C SER A 14 -18.15 5.96 8.29
N ASP A 15 -19.44 5.89 8.61
CA ASP A 15 -20.52 5.55 7.67
C ASP A 15 -21.36 6.78 7.28
N ASP A 16 -20.98 7.97 7.77
CA ASP A 16 -21.76 9.20 7.67
C ASP A 16 -20.96 10.37 7.07
N TYR A 17 -20.03 10.03 6.18
CA TYR A 17 -19.14 10.98 5.50
C TYR A 17 -18.20 11.74 6.46
N GLY A 18 -17.76 11.07 7.53
CA GLY A 18 -16.77 11.59 8.47
C GLY A 18 -17.34 12.46 9.59
N LYS A 19 -18.66 12.48 9.79
CA LYS A 19 -19.30 13.24 10.89
C LYS A 19 -19.12 12.53 12.23
N THR A 20 -19.26 11.21 12.26
CA THR A 20 -18.98 10.36 13.42
C THR A 20 -18.01 9.24 13.03
N TRP A 21 -17.30 8.74 14.03
CA TRP A 21 -16.29 7.71 13.87
C TRP A 21 -16.54 6.60 14.88
N HIS A 22 -16.47 5.35 14.43
CA HIS A 22 -16.50 4.18 15.28
C HIS A 22 -15.11 3.54 15.34
N PHE A 23 -14.81 2.91 16.48
CA PHE A 23 -13.55 2.24 16.75
C PHE A 23 -13.72 0.74 16.59
N ILE A 24 -12.86 0.11 15.79
CA ILE A 24 -12.83 -1.34 15.64
C ILE A 24 -11.86 -1.89 16.68
N ASP A 25 -12.41 -2.43 17.76
CA ASP A 25 -11.66 -2.90 18.94
C ASP A 25 -11.06 -4.31 18.76
N THR A 26 -10.70 -4.65 17.52
CA THR A 26 -9.91 -5.85 17.23
C THR A 26 -8.50 -5.42 16.83
N PRO A 27 -7.47 -5.77 17.62
CA PRO A 27 -6.11 -5.35 17.33
C PRO A 27 -5.47 -6.17 16.20
N ILE A 28 -4.79 -5.46 15.31
CA ILE A 28 -3.97 -6.00 14.22
C ILE A 28 -2.53 -6.09 14.70
N SER A 29 -1.94 -7.28 14.64
CA SER A 29 -0.57 -7.53 15.07
C SER A 29 0.08 -8.67 14.26
N PRO A 30 1.39 -8.60 13.95
CA PRO A 30 2.31 -7.50 14.21
C PRO A 30 2.09 -6.35 13.21
N ALA A 31 1.91 -5.13 13.72
CA ALA A 31 1.73 -3.96 12.87
C ALA A 31 2.21 -2.70 13.57
N ASN A 32 2.78 -1.75 12.79
CA ASN A 32 2.81 -0.36 13.20
C ASN A 32 2.24 0.58 12.12
N GLU A 33 3.02 0.99 11.13
CA GLU A 33 2.59 1.93 10.10
C GLU A 33 1.97 1.15 8.95
N SER A 34 0.70 1.43 8.69
CA SER A 34 -0.11 0.63 7.78
C SER A 34 -0.87 1.49 6.77
N LYS A 35 -1.48 0.79 5.81
CA LYS A 35 -2.48 1.27 4.86
C LYS A 35 -3.52 0.18 4.68
N VAL A 36 -4.76 0.56 4.44
CA VAL A 36 -5.89 -0.35 4.22
C VAL A 36 -6.44 -0.13 2.80
N VAL A 37 -6.83 -1.21 2.14
CA VAL A 37 -7.63 -1.18 0.92
C VAL A 37 -8.73 -2.23 1.02
N GLU A 38 -9.83 -2.01 0.31
CA GLU A 38 -10.84 -3.02 0.08
C GLU A 38 -10.49 -3.85 -1.18
N LEU A 39 -10.68 -5.17 -1.08
CA LEU A 39 -10.52 -6.13 -2.16
C LEU A 39 -11.85 -6.27 -2.92
N VAL A 40 -11.81 -6.84 -4.14
CA VAL A 40 -13.03 -7.02 -4.94
C VAL A 40 -14.06 -7.94 -4.30
N ASP A 41 -13.63 -8.87 -3.46
CA ASP A 41 -14.54 -9.74 -2.70
C ASP A 41 -15.14 -9.07 -1.44
N GLY A 42 -14.88 -7.77 -1.23
CA GLY A 42 -15.31 -7.01 -0.06
C GLY A 42 -14.40 -7.17 1.16
N SER A 43 -13.41 -8.07 1.12
CA SER A 43 -12.47 -8.22 2.22
C SER A 43 -11.59 -6.99 2.37
N TRP A 44 -11.21 -6.65 3.60
CA TRP A 44 -10.25 -5.59 3.87
C TRP A 44 -8.84 -6.16 3.97
N MET A 45 -7.91 -5.52 3.28
CA MET A 45 -6.48 -5.82 3.36
C MET A 45 -5.73 -4.68 4.00
N VAL A 46 -5.08 -4.96 5.14
CA VAL A 46 -4.12 -4.06 5.76
C VAL A 46 -2.71 -4.53 5.44
N ASN A 47 -1.92 -3.66 4.81
CA ASN A 47 -0.48 -3.86 4.66
C ASN A 47 0.25 -3.06 5.72
N ALA A 48 1.00 -3.73 6.59
CA ALA A 48 1.63 -3.11 7.75
C ALA A 48 3.16 -3.31 7.78
N ARG A 49 3.84 -2.30 8.29
CA ARG A 49 5.24 -2.40 8.70
C ARG A 49 5.29 -3.31 9.92
N ALA A 50 6.16 -4.32 9.86
CA ALA A 50 6.44 -5.19 10.99
C ALA A 50 7.90 -5.00 11.41
N ASN A 51 8.19 -3.84 12.01
CA ASN A 51 9.49 -3.41 12.53
C ASN A 51 10.71 -4.30 12.18
N LYS A 52 11.21 -5.11 13.12
CA LYS A 52 12.49 -5.83 13.00
C LYS A 52 12.45 -7.04 12.06
N ASN A 53 11.34 -7.28 11.34
CA ASN A 53 11.14 -8.51 10.57
C ASN A 53 11.65 -8.40 9.12
N LYS A 54 12.12 -7.21 8.69
CA LYS A 54 12.67 -6.93 7.35
C LYS A 54 11.69 -7.17 6.19
N ILE A 55 10.41 -7.38 6.49
CA ILE A 55 9.34 -7.73 5.56
C ILE A 55 8.06 -7.03 5.99
N ARG A 56 7.15 -6.79 5.03
CA ARG A 56 5.78 -6.35 5.32
C ARG A 56 4.95 -7.52 5.87
N TYR A 57 3.89 -7.17 6.58
CA TYR A 57 2.80 -8.10 6.92
C TYR A 57 1.53 -7.68 6.20
N VAL A 58 0.72 -8.68 5.87
CA VAL A 58 -0.62 -8.52 5.33
C VAL A 58 -1.61 -9.11 6.32
N HIS A 59 -2.67 -8.36 6.60
CA HIS A 59 -3.76 -8.75 7.46
C HIS A 59 -5.06 -8.67 6.65
N ILE A 60 -5.80 -9.76 6.58
CA ILE A 60 -7.05 -9.85 5.82
C ILE A 60 -8.21 -10.05 6.80
N SER A 61 -9.26 -9.26 6.63
CA SER A 61 -10.55 -9.45 7.29
C SER A 61 -11.63 -9.61 6.24
N SER A 62 -12.52 -10.57 6.43
CA SER A 62 -13.72 -10.79 5.59
C SER A 62 -15.01 -10.41 6.31
N ASP A 63 -14.89 -9.74 7.46
CA ASP A 63 -15.94 -9.46 8.44
C ASP A 63 -15.77 -8.04 9.00
N GLU A 64 -15.45 -7.08 8.12
CA GLU A 64 -15.39 -5.65 8.44
C GLU A 64 -14.49 -5.31 9.64
N GLY A 65 -13.41 -6.06 9.80
CA GLY A 65 -12.40 -5.87 10.83
C GLY A 65 -12.68 -6.58 12.16
N GLU A 66 -13.75 -7.38 12.27
CA GLU A 66 -14.03 -8.17 13.47
C GLU A 66 -12.92 -9.21 13.73
N THR A 67 -12.42 -9.88 12.69
CA THR A 67 -11.29 -10.83 12.79
C THR A 67 -10.24 -10.63 11.69
N TRP A 68 -8.99 -11.05 11.97
CA TRP A 68 -7.86 -10.84 11.05
C TRP A 68 -7.01 -12.10 10.85
N ILE A 69 -6.85 -12.52 9.60
CA ILE A 69 -5.83 -13.49 9.18
C ILE A 69 -4.54 -12.73 8.87
N SER A 70 -3.53 -12.92 9.71
CA SER A 70 -2.26 -12.19 9.64
C SER A 70 -1.11 -13.07 9.15
N LYS A 71 -0.40 -12.63 8.11
CA LYS A 71 0.75 -13.35 7.57
C LYS A 71 1.90 -12.41 7.16
N PRO A 72 3.16 -12.84 7.29
CA PRO A 72 4.27 -12.16 6.62
C PRO A 72 4.06 -12.20 5.10
N GLU A 73 4.57 -11.18 4.40
CA GLU A 73 4.58 -11.12 2.93
C GLU A 73 6.02 -11.11 2.42
N PRO A 74 6.64 -12.30 2.19
CA PRO A 74 8.04 -12.40 1.81
C PRO A 74 8.39 -11.74 0.48
N SER A 75 7.41 -11.58 -0.43
CA SER A 75 7.63 -10.86 -1.68
C SER A 75 7.80 -9.35 -1.48
N LEU A 76 7.42 -8.83 -0.30
CA LEU A 76 7.52 -7.43 0.09
C LEU A 76 8.56 -7.20 1.20
N ILE A 77 9.86 -7.34 0.85
CA ILE A 77 10.96 -6.91 1.73
C ILE A 77 10.87 -5.42 2.07
N ASP A 78 11.23 -5.07 3.29
CA ASP A 78 11.09 -3.72 3.85
C ASP A 78 12.09 -3.45 4.99
N PRO A 79 12.71 -2.27 5.09
CA PRO A 79 13.75 -2.01 6.10
C PRO A 79 13.15 -1.50 7.43
N GLY A 80 11.85 -1.71 7.67
CA GLY A 80 11.11 -1.08 8.76
C GLY A 80 10.78 0.37 8.44
N CYS A 81 10.14 0.61 7.29
CA CYS A 81 9.74 1.95 6.82
C CYS A 81 8.23 2.05 6.57
N ASN A 82 7.71 3.27 6.49
CA ASN A 82 6.37 3.50 5.98
C ASN A 82 6.34 3.18 4.48
N ALA A 83 5.18 2.71 4.00
CA ALA A 83 4.95 2.37 2.60
C ALA A 83 3.59 2.93 2.15
N SER A 84 3.43 3.10 0.84
CA SER A 84 2.12 3.35 0.23
C SER A 84 1.55 2.06 -0.35
N PHE A 85 0.24 1.92 -0.26
CA PHE A 85 -0.51 0.78 -0.75
C PHE A 85 -1.90 1.28 -1.13
N ILE A 86 -2.27 1.14 -2.40
CA ILE A 86 -3.53 1.66 -2.94
C ILE A 86 -4.14 0.67 -3.95
N ARG A 87 -5.46 0.70 -4.09
CA ARG A 87 -6.15 0.15 -5.26
C ARG A 87 -5.99 1.14 -6.42
N TYR A 88 -5.53 0.65 -7.57
CA TYR A 88 -5.35 1.45 -8.78
C TYR A 88 -6.52 1.31 -9.75
N THR A 89 -7.00 0.10 -9.98
CA THR A 89 -8.22 -0.16 -10.76
C THR A 89 -8.96 -1.36 -10.20
N SER A 90 -10.28 -1.35 -10.36
CA SER A 90 -11.17 -2.47 -10.02
C SER A 90 -12.06 -2.85 -11.19
N VAL A 91 -12.37 -4.13 -11.34
CA VAL A 91 -13.40 -4.58 -12.28
C VAL A 91 -14.79 -4.08 -11.89
N GLU A 92 -15.05 -3.91 -10.58
CA GLU A 92 -16.27 -3.29 -10.05
C GLU A 92 -16.44 -1.83 -10.51
N ASP A 93 -15.33 -1.13 -10.74
CA ASP A 93 -15.31 0.25 -11.26
C ASP A 93 -15.36 0.28 -12.81
N GLY A 94 -15.64 -0.86 -13.46
CA GLY A 94 -15.73 -1.00 -14.92
C GLY A 94 -14.38 -1.17 -15.64
N PHE A 95 -13.27 -1.32 -14.92
CA PHE A 95 -11.97 -1.60 -15.57
C PHE A 95 -11.86 -3.07 -15.96
N LYS A 96 -10.93 -3.38 -16.88
CA LYS A 96 -10.70 -4.76 -17.32
C LYS A 96 -9.92 -5.63 -16.33
N LYS A 97 -9.23 -5.03 -15.35
CA LYS A 97 -8.33 -5.74 -14.44
C LYS A 97 -8.34 -5.09 -13.06
N ASN A 98 -8.24 -5.92 -12.05
CA ASN A 98 -7.89 -5.49 -10.69
C ASN A 98 -6.40 -5.22 -10.61
N ARG A 99 -6.03 -4.11 -9.99
CA ARG A 99 -4.64 -3.71 -9.81
C ARG A 99 -4.45 -3.08 -8.45
N LEU A 100 -3.55 -3.63 -7.66
CA LEU A 100 -3.05 -3.00 -6.45
C LEU A 100 -1.63 -2.50 -6.69
N LEU A 101 -1.31 -1.33 -6.13
CA LEU A 101 0.02 -0.73 -6.20
C LEU A 101 0.62 -0.65 -4.81
N PHE A 102 1.92 -0.94 -4.72
CA PHE A 102 2.69 -0.83 -3.48
C PHE A 102 4.01 -0.10 -3.73
N SER A 103 4.32 0.90 -2.91
CA SER A 103 5.61 1.61 -2.93
C SER A 103 6.31 1.53 -1.59
N ASN A 104 7.60 1.22 -1.62
CA ASN A 104 8.47 1.33 -0.44
C ASN A 104 9.94 1.46 -0.83
N SER A 105 10.79 1.67 0.18
CA SER A 105 12.23 1.46 0.11
C SER A 105 12.50 -0.05 -0.01
N LYS A 106 12.61 -0.62 -1.22
CA LYS A 106 12.75 -2.08 -1.45
C LYS A 106 14.16 -2.55 -1.04
N MET A 107 14.35 -2.75 0.25
CA MET A 107 15.58 -3.23 0.90
C MET A 107 15.24 -3.96 2.21
N GLU A 108 16.02 -4.96 2.60
CA GLU A 108 15.92 -5.52 3.96
C GLU A 108 16.51 -4.60 5.04
N LYS A 109 17.49 -3.76 4.66
CA LYS A 109 18.22 -2.85 5.56
C LYS A 109 18.53 -1.54 4.85
N GLY A 110 18.31 -0.44 5.56
CA GLY A 110 18.55 0.91 5.06
C GLY A 110 17.41 1.43 4.19
N ARG A 111 17.04 2.69 4.39
CA ARG A 111 15.98 3.39 3.66
C ARG A 111 16.52 3.91 2.33
N LYS A 112 16.48 3.07 1.29
CA LYS A 112 16.89 3.38 -0.09
C LYS A 112 16.11 2.55 -1.10
N ASN A 113 16.33 2.81 -2.40
CA ASN A 113 15.74 2.05 -3.50
C ASN A 113 14.19 2.13 -3.53
N MET A 114 13.65 3.35 -3.63
CA MET A 114 12.22 3.60 -3.77
C MET A 114 11.71 2.87 -5.02
N THR A 115 10.81 1.93 -4.82
CA THR A 115 10.34 1.01 -5.85
C THR A 115 8.82 0.92 -5.81
N VAL A 116 8.19 0.85 -6.99
CA VAL A 116 6.75 0.59 -7.11
C VAL A 116 6.51 -0.79 -7.72
N ARG A 117 5.59 -1.54 -7.11
CA ARG A 117 5.20 -2.91 -7.48
C ARG A 117 3.70 -2.97 -7.77
N ILE A 118 3.32 -3.91 -8.64
CA ILE A 118 1.93 -4.16 -9.04
C ILE A 118 1.54 -5.58 -8.61
N SER A 119 0.33 -5.73 -8.09
CA SER A 119 -0.37 -7.02 -8.01
C SER A 119 -1.60 -6.99 -8.92
N TYR A 120 -1.84 -8.09 -9.63
CA TYR A 120 -2.99 -8.30 -10.52
C TYR A 120 -4.01 -9.30 -9.95
N ASP A 121 -3.73 -9.86 -8.78
CA ASP A 121 -4.43 -11.01 -8.20
C ASP A 121 -4.80 -10.77 -6.72
N GLU A 122 -5.20 -9.53 -6.41
CA GLU A 122 -5.64 -9.12 -5.08
C GLU A 122 -4.55 -9.35 -4.02
N GLY A 123 -3.31 -8.99 -4.34
CA GLY A 123 -2.16 -9.01 -3.42
C GLY A 123 -1.55 -10.39 -3.18
N LYS A 124 -1.98 -11.44 -3.90
CA LYS A 124 -1.44 -12.80 -3.76
C LYS A 124 -0.03 -12.91 -4.33
N THR A 125 0.25 -12.24 -5.45
CA THR A 125 1.57 -12.11 -6.04
C THR A 125 1.88 -10.67 -6.39
N TRP A 126 3.17 -10.34 -6.42
CA TRP A 126 3.68 -9.01 -6.71
C TRP A 126 4.72 -9.09 -7.82
N SER A 127 4.69 -8.12 -8.72
CA SER A 127 5.78 -7.95 -9.70
C SER A 127 7.10 -7.62 -9.00
N GLU A 128 8.22 -7.82 -9.71
CA GLU A 128 9.54 -7.36 -9.24
C GLU A 128 9.58 -5.85 -8.94
N GLY A 129 8.71 -5.10 -9.62
CA GLY A 129 8.60 -3.66 -9.51
C GLY A 129 9.67 -2.91 -10.29
N LYS A 130 9.48 -1.59 -10.37
CA LYS A 130 10.41 -0.68 -11.02
C LYS A 130 10.96 0.32 -10.00
N THR A 131 12.29 0.41 -9.93
CA THR A 131 12.96 1.40 -9.09
C THR A 131 12.72 2.78 -9.67
N ILE A 132 12.16 3.66 -8.85
CA ILE A 132 11.95 5.07 -9.15
C ILE A 132 13.19 5.88 -8.77
N TYR A 133 13.80 5.55 -7.62
CA TYR A 133 14.96 6.26 -7.12
C TYR A 133 15.88 5.31 -6.33
N THR A 134 17.14 5.18 -6.77
CA THR A 134 18.11 4.24 -6.19
C THR A 134 18.71 4.73 -4.87
N GLY A 135 18.73 6.05 -4.64
CA GLY A 135 19.35 6.68 -3.47
C GLY A 135 18.51 6.60 -2.20
N GLY A 136 18.85 7.46 -1.23
CA GLY A 136 18.19 7.50 0.08
C GLY A 136 16.71 7.82 -0.10
N SER A 137 15.84 6.95 0.39
CA SER A 137 14.40 7.11 0.24
C SER A 137 13.65 6.46 1.38
N ALA A 138 12.67 7.17 1.92
CA ALA A 138 11.94 6.75 3.12
C ALA A 138 10.43 6.73 2.87
N TYR A 139 9.64 7.58 3.53
CA TYR A 139 8.18 7.46 3.48
C TYR A 139 7.69 7.77 2.07
N SER A 140 6.60 7.13 1.66
CA SER A 140 6.00 7.36 0.36
C SER A 140 4.48 7.36 0.43
N SER A 141 3.87 8.11 -0.49
CA SER A 141 2.43 8.13 -0.72
C SER A 141 2.16 8.19 -2.22
N MET A 142 1.26 7.32 -2.70
CA MET A 142 0.83 7.27 -4.09
C MET A 142 -0.60 7.80 -4.24
N THR A 143 -0.89 8.32 -5.41
CA THR A 143 -2.24 8.68 -5.85
C THR A 143 -2.41 8.40 -7.34
N ILE A 144 -3.65 8.43 -7.82
CA ILE A 144 -3.99 8.24 -9.23
C ILE A 144 -4.37 9.60 -9.80
N LEU A 145 -3.66 10.04 -10.83
CA LEU A 145 -3.96 11.28 -11.53
C LEU A 145 -5.13 11.09 -12.49
N LYS A 146 -5.77 12.20 -12.90
CA LYS A 146 -6.97 12.18 -13.76
C LYS A 146 -6.75 11.47 -15.11
N ASN A 147 -5.53 11.47 -15.61
CA ASN A 147 -5.13 10.79 -16.84
C ASN A 147 -4.75 9.31 -16.64
N GLY A 148 -4.84 8.80 -15.41
CA GLY A 148 -4.42 7.45 -15.03
C GLY A 148 -2.95 7.34 -14.64
N ASP A 149 -2.15 8.39 -14.73
CA ASP A 149 -0.76 8.32 -14.26
C ASP A 149 -0.70 8.09 -12.74
N ILE A 150 0.34 7.40 -12.32
CA ILE A 150 0.62 7.12 -10.92
C ILE A 150 1.45 8.29 -10.41
N GLY A 151 0.87 9.09 -9.51
CA GLY A 151 1.60 10.11 -8.77
C GLY A 151 2.29 9.49 -7.56
N LEU A 152 3.55 9.82 -7.34
CA LEU A 152 4.34 9.37 -6.19
C LEU A 152 5.00 10.57 -5.52
N PHE A 153 4.72 10.71 -4.22
CA PHE A 153 5.42 11.62 -3.31
C PHE A 153 6.25 10.80 -2.33
N PHE A 154 7.52 11.14 -2.14
CA PHE A 154 8.38 10.40 -1.20
C PHE A 154 9.48 11.26 -0.58
N GLU A 155 9.94 10.87 0.60
CA GLU A 155 11.09 11.50 1.28
C GLU A 155 12.40 11.02 0.64
N LYS A 156 13.29 11.96 0.28
CA LYS A 156 14.53 11.71 -0.45
C LYS A 156 15.77 12.22 0.30
N ASP A 157 16.85 11.44 0.19
CA ASP A 157 18.22 11.74 0.63
C ASP A 157 18.37 12.29 2.05
N GLY A 158 17.85 11.55 3.03
CA GLY A 158 17.89 11.95 4.43
C GLY A 158 16.93 13.09 4.72
N TYR A 159 15.73 13.04 4.13
CA TYR A 159 14.62 13.96 4.36
C TYR A 159 14.88 15.40 3.88
N LYS A 160 15.90 15.60 3.01
CA LYS A 160 16.26 16.92 2.48
C LYS A 160 15.29 17.41 1.41
N GLU A 161 14.65 16.48 0.72
CA GLU A 161 13.72 16.75 -0.36
C GLU A 161 12.49 15.84 -0.22
N ASN A 162 11.35 16.33 -0.69
CA ASN A 162 10.13 15.53 -0.80
C ASN A 162 9.55 15.68 -2.23
N PRO A 163 10.20 15.08 -3.25
CA PRO A 163 9.75 15.22 -4.62
C PRO A 163 8.38 14.57 -4.84
N PHE A 164 7.58 15.22 -5.69
CA PHE A 164 6.47 14.60 -6.38
C PHE A 164 6.87 14.33 -7.83
N LEU A 165 6.59 13.13 -8.32
CA LEU A 165 6.74 12.76 -9.72
C LEU A 165 5.57 11.90 -10.16
N SER A 166 5.42 11.72 -11.48
CA SER A 166 4.39 10.82 -12.02
C SER A 166 4.92 10.01 -13.19
N PHE A 167 4.33 8.83 -13.38
CA PHE A 167 4.65 7.91 -14.47
C PHE A 167 3.43 7.07 -14.83
N SER A 168 3.37 6.60 -16.07
CA SER A 168 2.24 5.81 -16.55
C SER A 168 2.32 4.34 -16.12
N LEU A 169 1.16 3.67 -16.09
CA LEU A 169 1.11 2.21 -15.91
C LEU A 169 1.89 1.46 -17.01
N SER A 170 1.91 2.00 -18.23
CA SER A 170 2.70 1.45 -19.33
C SER A 170 4.19 1.49 -19.03
N TRP A 171 4.70 2.63 -18.55
CA TRP A 171 6.11 2.71 -18.14
C TRP A 171 6.44 1.77 -16.97
N LEU A 172 5.55 1.68 -15.97
CA LEU A 172 5.75 0.81 -14.81
C LEU A 172 5.79 -0.68 -15.20
N SER A 173 5.04 -1.06 -16.24
CA SER A 173 4.87 -2.46 -16.67
C SER A 173 5.69 -2.84 -17.92
N ASP A 174 6.62 -1.99 -18.37
CA ASP A 174 7.39 -2.18 -19.61
C ASP A 174 6.49 -2.40 -20.84
N GLY A 175 5.39 -1.67 -20.92
CA GLY A 175 4.40 -1.74 -22.00
C GLY A 175 3.48 -2.96 -21.96
N LYS A 176 3.60 -3.84 -20.96
CA LYS A 176 2.74 -5.03 -20.81
C LYS A 176 1.32 -4.70 -20.36
N ASP A 177 1.12 -3.51 -19.81
CA ASP A 177 -0.19 -3.04 -19.40
C ASP A 177 -0.38 -1.54 -19.67
N SER A 178 -1.63 -1.11 -19.75
CA SER A 178 -1.96 0.30 -19.97
C SER A 178 -3.22 0.67 -19.22
N TYR A 179 -3.28 1.95 -18.83
CA TYR A 179 -4.50 2.51 -18.28
C TYR A 179 -5.49 2.75 -19.41
N ILE A 180 -6.64 2.09 -19.32
CA ILE A 180 -7.76 2.28 -20.23
C ILE A 180 -8.95 2.63 -19.36
N LYS A 181 -9.41 3.87 -19.49
CA LYS A 181 -10.60 4.33 -18.79
C LYS A 181 -11.80 3.49 -19.24
N PRO A 182 -12.68 3.06 -18.31
CA PRO A 182 -13.92 2.38 -18.67
C PRO A 182 -14.74 3.23 -19.64
N SER A 183 -15.37 2.59 -20.61
CA SER A 183 -16.43 3.24 -21.40
C SER A 183 -17.62 3.42 -20.47
N ILE A 184 -18.02 4.69 -20.26
CA ILE A 184 -19.25 5.05 -19.55
C ILE A 184 -20.45 4.58 -20.36
#